data_AF-A0AAQ4PR27-F1
#
_entry.id   AF-A0AAQ4PR27-F1
#
_cell.length_a   1.000
_cell.length_b   1.000
_cell.length_c   1.000
_cell.angle_alpha   90.00
_cell.angle_beta   90.00
_cell.angle_gamma   90.00
#
_symmetry.space_group_name_H-M   'P 1'
#
loop_
_entity.id
_entity.type
_entity.pdbx_description
1 polymer ?
#
loop_
_entity_poly.entity_id
_entity_poly.type
_entity_poly.pdbx_seq_one_letter_code
_entity_poly.pdbx_strand_id
1 'polypeptide(L)'
;MNTRDSLRERHTSIHSNDQLSTLTSSNLLVCLFTSPPDGPQRPSVSVSPSAEMLEGGSVTLTCSADANPAASYTWYKAHRTSDPHLLSKEPQLVFSSIQSSDSGNYSCTAENQLGRKTSDFISIDVKYGPQRPSVSVSPSAEMLEGDSVTLTCSTDANPAASYTWYKEEGTSDPHLLKPGWGRRTSDFISIDVNVSETTF
;
A
#
# COMPACT_ATOMS: atom_id res chain seq x y z
N MET A 1 49.92 -18.99 21.64
CA MET A 1 48.66 -18.46 22.24
C MET A 1 48.73 -16.95 22.27
N ASN A 2 47.88 -16.25 21.53
CA ASN A 2 47.41 -14.93 21.95
C ASN A 2 46.05 -14.67 21.27
N THR A 3 45.01 -14.63 22.09
CA THR A 3 43.60 -14.54 21.73
C THR A 3 43.26 -13.12 21.26
N ARG A 4 42.70 -13.01 20.05
CA ARG A 4 41.99 -11.82 19.58
C ARG A 4 40.62 -11.81 20.25
N ASP A 5 40.43 -10.92 21.22
CA ASP A 5 39.11 -10.69 21.80
C ASP A 5 38.43 -9.48 21.13
N SER A 6 37.22 -9.76 20.66
CA SER A 6 36.33 -8.88 19.93
C SER A 6 35.52 -8.06 20.94
N LEU A 7 35.70 -6.74 20.95
CA LEU A 7 34.72 -5.82 21.55
C LEU A 7 34.05 -5.01 20.44
N ARG A 8 32.94 -5.57 19.97
CA ARG A 8 31.96 -4.92 19.11
C ARG A 8 31.10 -4.05 20.01
N GLU A 9 31.46 -2.79 20.17
CA GLU A 9 30.63 -1.84 20.92
C GLU A 9 29.33 -1.59 20.16
N ARG A 10 28.23 -2.09 20.71
CA ARG A 10 26.88 -1.75 20.26
C ARG A 10 26.56 -0.37 20.82
N HIS A 11 26.71 0.67 20.01
CA HIS A 11 26.21 1.99 20.35
C HIS A 11 24.70 2.01 20.08
N THR A 12 23.90 1.77 21.12
CA THR A 12 22.49 2.18 21.12
C THR A 12 22.45 3.69 21.39
N SER A 13 22.30 4.48 20.33
CA SER A 13 22.14 5.93 20.45
C SER A 13 20.73 6.22 20.98
N ILE A 14 20.63 6.74 22.20
CA ILE A 14 19.40 7.27 22.76
C ILE A 14 19.42 8.77 22.50
N HIS A 15 18.54 9.26 21.62
CA HIS A 15 18.35 10.69 21.41
C HIS A 15 17.64 11.29 22.62
N SER A 16 18.40 11.83 23.58
CA SER A 16 17.86 12.72 24.60
C SER A 16 17.69 14.11 23.98
N ASN A 17 16.53 14.34 23.35
CA ASN A 17 16.10 15.65 22.94
C ASN A 17 15.31 16.30 24.09
N ASP A 18 15.99 16.64 25.18
CA ASP A 18 15.57 17.72 26.07
C ASP A 18 16.64 18.00 27.14
N GLN A 19 16.54 19.19 27.74
CA GLN A 19 17.32 19.74 28.86
C GLN A 19 18.51 20.64 28.50
N LEU A 20 18.21 21.77 27.84
CA LEU A 20 18.93 23.02 28.11
C LEU A 20 18.52 23.49 29.53
N SER A 21 19.05 22.83 30.57
CA SER A 21 18.85 23.28 31.95
C SER A 21 19.66 24.57 32.15
N THR A 22 18.93 25.65 32.41
CA THR A 22 19.49 26.93 32.82
C THR A 22 20.07 26.78 34.22
N LEU A 23 21.38 26.90 34.37
CA LEU A 23 22.01 27.03 35.68
C LEU A 23 22.70 28.40 35.74
N THR A 24 22.08 29.27 36.51
CA THR A 24 22.66 30.51 36.99
C THR A 24 23.73 30.20 38.04
N SER A 25 24.89 30.86 37.86
CA SER A 25 26.02 31.01 38.79
C SER A 25 27.23 30.06 38.67
N SER A 26 28.37 30.70 38.41
CA SER A 26 29.77 30.32 38.69
C SER A 26 30.45 29.27 37.81
N ASN A 27 31.05 29.73 36.70
CA ASN A 27 32.18 29.12 35.96
C ASN A 27 32.18 27.58 35.82
N LEU A 28 31.06 26.98 35.41
CA LEU A 28 31.06 25.59 34.94
C LEU A 28 31.53 25.54 33.48
N LEU A 29 32.62 24.83 33.21
CA LEU A 29 33.05 24.53 31.84
C LEU A 29 32.21 23.35 31.34
N VAL A 30 31.25 23.61 30.45
CA VAL A 30 30.41 22.57 29.84
C VAL A 30 31.12 22.05 28.58
N CYS A 31 31.54 20.79 28.58
CA CYS A 31 32.00 20.11 27.35
C CYS A 31 30.78 19.81 26.47
N LEU A 32 30.51 20.67 25.50
CA LEU A 32 29.54 20.42 24.45
C LEU A 32 30.17 19.47 23.41
N PHE A 33 29.75 18.20 23.43
CA PHE A 33 30.08 17.26 22.36
C PHE A 33 29.06 17.42 21.23
N THR A 34 29.38 18.23 20.24
CA THR A 34 28.62 18.28 18.99
C THR A 34 29.16 17.22 18.04
N SER A 35 28.30 16.37 17.48
CA SER A 35 28.72 15.43 16.44
C SER A 35 29.33 16.19 15.24
N PRO A 36 30.28 15.60 14.50
CA PRO A 36 30.81 16.20 13.28
C PRO A 36 29.69 16.42 12.25
N PRO A 37 29.71 17.52 11.46
CA PRO A 37 28.75 17.70 10.39
C PRO A 37 28.89 16.60 9.32
N ASP A 38 27.80 15.92 9.00
CA ASP A 38 27.72 14.89 7.98
C ASP A 38 26.43 14.98 7.15
N GLY A 39 26.51 14.51 5.89
CA GLY A 39 25.35 14.41 5.02
C GLY A 39 24.41 13.27 5.46
N PRO A 40 23.12 13.30 5.06
CA PRO A 40 22.19 12.27 5.45
C PRO A 40 22.66 10.89 4.97
N GLN A 41 22.59 9.91 5.86
CA GLN A 41 22.63 8.50 5.48
C GLN A 41 21.40 8.14 4.64
N ARG A 42 21.40 6.94 4.04
CA ARG A 42 20.23 6.45 3.29
C ARG A 42 19.01 6.45 4.21
N PRO A 43 17.93 7.20 3.89
CA PRO A 43 16.75 7.21 4.73
C PRO A 43 16.08 5.84 4.75
N SER A 44 15.60 5.45 5.93
CA SER A 44 14.77 4.28 6.14
C SER A 44 13.30 4.69 6.20
N VAL A 45 12.46 3.87 5.57
CA VAL A 45 11.01 4.06 5.55
C VAL A 45 10.36 2.97 6.39
N SER A 46 9.47 3.38 7.29
CA SER A 46 8.66 2.50 8.12
C SER A 46 7.18 2.78 7.89
N VAL A 47 6.35 1.76 8.10
CA VAL A 47 4.92 1.77 7.84
C VAL A 47 4.20 1.41 9.12
N SER A 48 3.17 2.17 9.49
CA SER A 48 2.31 1.87 10.62
C SER A 48 0.83 2.09 10.24
N PRO A 49 -0.05 1.10 10.45
CA PRO A 49 0.22 -0.26 10.91
C PRO A 49 0.96 -1.09 9.84
N SER A 50 1.73 -2.09 10.25
CA SER A 50 2.41 -3.03 9.33
C SER A 50 1.52 -4.19 8.86
N ALA A 51 0.24 -4.18 9.25
CA ALA A 51 -0.75 -5.18 8.86
C ALA A 51 -1.29 -4.92 7.44
N GLU A 52 -2.23 -5.77 7.00
CA GLU A 52 -2.94 -5.53 5.74
C GLU A 52 -3.60 -4.15 5.74
N MET A 53 -3.35 -3.38 4.68
CA MET A 53 -3.91 -2.05 4.51
C MET A 53 -5.27 -2.17 3.87
N LEU A 54 -6.33 -2.06 4.66
CA LEU A 54 -7.69 -2.06 4.15
C LEU A 54 -8.08 -0.66 3.66
N GLU A 55 -8.79 -0.59 2.54
CA GLU A 55 -9.39 0.65 2.04
C GLU A 55 -10.27 1.31 3.12
N GLY A 56 -10.13 2.62 3.26
CA GLY A 56 -10.75 3.39 4.34
C GLY A 56 -9.95 3.39 5.66
N GLY A 57 -8.91 2.56 5.78
CA GLY A 57 -8.03 2.52 6.95
C GLY A 57 -7.07 3.70 7.03
N SER A 58 -6.51 3.93 8.21
CA SER A 58 -5.44 4.92 8.39
C SER A 58 -4.07 4.28 8.35
N VAL A 59 -3.17 4.86 7.55
CA VAL A 59 -1.79 4.39 7.35
C VAL A 59 -0.85 5.59 7.45
N THR A 60 0.26 5.42 8.16
CA THR A 60 1.32 6.42 8.26
C THR A 60 2.63 5.84 7.77
N LEU A 61 3.24 6.51 6.78
CA LEU A 61 4.61 6.25 6.36
C LEU A 61 5.53 7.22 7.08
N THR A 62 6.59 6.71 7.71
CA THR A 62 7.58 7.54 8.43
C THR A 62 8.95 7.35 7.81
N CYS A 63 9.59 8.47 7.50
CA CYS A 63 10.93 8.52 6.95
C CYS A 63 11.91 9.03 7.99
N SER A 64 13.05 8.34 8.13
CA SER A 64 14.09 8.72 9.08
C SER A 64 15.48 8.50 8.49
N ALA A 65 16.38 9.46 8.66
CA ALA A 65 17.78 9.38 8.29
C ALA A 65 18.65 9.92 9.43
N ASP A 66 19.82 9.32 9.62
CA ASP A 66 20.88 9.89 10.44
C ASP A 66 21.57 11.00 9.65
N ALA A 67 21.59 12.22 10.20
CA ALA A 67 22.11 13.41 9.56
C ALA A 67 22.41 14.51 10.59
N ASN A 68 23.57 15.14 10.48
CA ASN A 68 23.93 16.30 11.27
C ASN A 68 24.46 17.45 10.38
N PRO A 69 23.76 18.59 10.25
CA PRO A 69 22.49 18.93 10.90
C PRO A 69 21.32 18.07 10.41
N ALA A 70 20.23 18.09 11.20
CA ALA A 70 19.01 17.35 10.90
C ALA A 70 18.52 17.60 9.46
N ALA A 71 18.16 16.52 8.77
CA ALA A 71 17.69 16.58 7.41
C ALA A 71 16.21 17.01 7.33
N SER A 72 15.88 17.71 6.24
CA SER A 72 14.52 17.89 5.77
C SER A 72 14.09 16.67 4.94
N TYR A 73 12.79 16.38 4.92
CA TYR A 73 12.25 15.19 4.25
C TYR A 73 11.31 15.57 3.12
N THR A 74 11.23 14.72 2.10
CA THR A 74 10.28 14.89 1.01
C THR A 74 9.81 13.54 0.48
N TRP A 75 8.50 13.35 0.42
CA TRP A 75 7.84 12.14 -0.04
C TRP A 75 7.46 12.22 -1.51
N TYR A 76 7.64 11.10 -2.19
CA TYR A 76 7.33 10.94 -3.61
C TYR A 76 6.56 9.65 -3.86
N LYS A 77 5.55 9.72 -4.74
CA LYS A 77 4.93 8.55 -5.36
C LYS A 77 5.57 8.31 -6.73
N ALA A 78 6.02 7.09 -6.98
CA ALA A 78 6.49 6.70 -8.30
C ALA A 78 5.32 6.76 -9.31
N HIS A 79 5.57 7.35 -10.47
CA HIS A 79 4.64 7.34 -11.58
C HIS A 79 5.22 6.51 -12.72
N ARG A 80 4.41 5.67 -13.38
CA ARG A 80 4.92 4.68 -14.36
C ARG A 80 5.53 5.32 -15.61
N THR A 81 5.18 6.57 -15.92
CA THR A 81 5.50 7.22 -17.21
C THR A 81 6.03 8.65 -17.08
N SER A 82 6.27 9.14 -15.86
CA SER A 82 6.74 10.52 -15.63
C SER A 82 7.60 10.65 -14.38
N ASP A 83 8.04 11.87 -14.12
CA ASP A 83 8.71 12.24 -12.88
C ASP A 83 7.89 11.83 -11.63
N PRO A 84 8.55 11.46 -10.53
CA PRO A 84 7.89 11.13 -9.27
C PRO A 84 7.01 12.29 -8.79
N HIS A 85 5.78 11.96 -8.39
CA HIS A 85 4.85 12.96 -7.90
C HIS A 85 5.18 13.34 -6.46
N LEU A 86 5.43 14.63 -6.22
CA LEU A 86 5.67 15.19 -4.88
C LEU A 86 4.38 15.10 -4.04
N LEU A 87 4.46 14.48 -2.85
CA LEU A 87 3.30 14.32 -1.97
C LEU A 87 3.34 15.24 -0.75
N SER A 88 4.45 15.22 -0.02
CA SER A 88 4.60 15.94 1.25
C SER A 88 6.06 16.29 1.51
N LYS A 89 6.29 17.34 2.30
CA LYS A 89 7.63 17.75 2.79
C LYS A 89 7.80 17.49 4.30
N GLU A 90 6.88 16.73 4.89
CA GLU A 90 6.94 16.31 6.28
C GLU A 90 7.70 14.98 6.42
N PRO A 91 8.30 14.69 7.59
CA PRO A 91 8.92 13.39 7.86
C PRO A 91 7.92 12.23 7.81
N GLN A 92 6.62 12.53 8.04
CA GLN A 92 5.54 11.56 7.98
C GLN A 92 4.58 11.88 6.84
N LEU A 93 4.09 10.83 6.19
CA LEU A 93 3.00 10.89 5.22
C LEU A 93 1.81 10.11 5.79
N VAL A 94 0.75 10.84 6.15
CA VAL A 94 -0.42 10.28 6.83
C VAL A 94 -1.59 10.17 5.84
N PHE A 95 -2.09 8.95 5.66
CA PHE A 95 -3.35 8.66 5.02
C PHE A 95 -4.39 8.44 6.13
N SER A 96 -5.37 9.33 6.25
CA SER A 96 -6.48 9.17 7.21
C SER A 96 -7.48 8.12 6.73
N SER A 97 -7.65 8.01 5.41
CA SER A 97 -8.51 7.04 4.72
C SER A 97 -7.84 6.65 3.42
N ILE A 98 -7.06 5.57 3.44
CA ILE A 98 -6.31 5.09 2.28
C ILE A 98 -7.25 4.48 1.23
N GLN A 99 -7.03 4.77 -0.04
CA GLN A 99 -7.87 4.29 -1.15
C GLN A 99 -7.14 3.27 -2.01
N SER A 100 -7.89 2.45 -2.75
CA SER A 100 -7.32 1.54 -3.77
C SER A 100 -6.33 2.23 -4.72
N SER A 101 -6.62 3.48 -5.12
CA SER A 101 -5.77 4.32 -5.98
C SER A 101 -4.46 4.79 -5.32
N ASP A 102 -4.35 4.70 -4.00
CA ASP A 102 -3.12 4.98 -3.27
C ASP A 102 -2.10 3.85 -3.40
N SER A 103 -2.51 2.66 -3.86
CA SER A 103 -1.57 1.56 -4.14
C SER A 103 -0.47 2.01 -5.10
N GLY A 104 0.77 1.60 -4.83
CA GLY A 104 1.93 1.99 -5.63
C GLY A 104 3.24 2.01 -4.85
N ASN A 105 4.29 2.50 -5.50
CA ASN A 105 5.62 2.58 -4.91
C ASN A 105 5.91 3.99 -4.40
N TYR A 106 6.38 4.09 -3.17
CA TYR A 106 6.68 5.34 -2.47
C TYR A 106 8.16 5.41 -2.14
N SER A 107 8.71 6.61 -2.12
CA SER A 107 10.09 6.87 -1.68
C SER A 107 10.17 8.19 -0.93
N CYS A 108 11.19 8.32 -0.09
CA CYS A 108 11.46 9.52 0.66
C CYS A 108 12.89 10.00 0.39
N THR A 109 13.06 11.32 0.29
CA THR A 109 14.37 11.95 0.20
C THR A 109 14.66 12.73 1.47
N ALA A 110 15.86 12.51 2.03
CA ALA A 110 16.42 13.28 3.13
C ALA A 110 17.48 14.24 2.58
N GLU A 111 17.42 15.52 2.96
CA GLU A 111 18.32 16.56 2.49
C GLU A 111 18.77 17.49 3.62
N ASN A 112 20.08 17.72 3.70
CA ASN A 112 20.67 18.78 4.51
C ASN A 112 21.70 19.57 3.67
N GLN A 113 22.35 20.56 4.28
CA GLN A 113 23.34 21.41 3.60
C GLN A 113 24.57 20.67 3.05
N LEU A 114 24.81 19.42 3.48
CA LEU A 114 25.95 18.60 3.07
C LEU A 114 25.59 17.57 2.00
N GLY A 115 24.30 17.31 1.77
CA GLY A 115 23.89 16.44 0.69
C GLY A 115 22.44 15.98 0.76
N ARG A 116 22.12 15.12 -0.19
CA ARG A 116 20.79 14.56 -0.41
C ARG A 116 20.88 13.05 -0.65
N LYS A 117 20.03 12.27 0.02
CA LYS A 117 19.87 10.83 -0.20
C LYS A 117 18.41 10.43 -0.28
N THR A 118 18.11 9.47 -1.14
CA THR A 118 16.76 8.93 -1.33
C THR A 118 16.70 7.49 -0.81
N SER A 119 15.57 7.11 -0.22
CA SER A 119 15.31 5.78 0.29
C SER A 119 15.13 4.78 -0.85
N ASP A 120 15.13 3.50 -0.51
CA ASP A 120 14.61 2.50 -1.42
C ASP A 120 13.08 2.67 -1.56
N PHE A 121 12.52 2.10 -2.64
CA PHE A 121 11.09 2.11 -2.84
C PHE A 121 10.39 1.15 -1.87
N ILE A 122 9.30 1.61 -1.27
CA ILE A 122 8.37 0.76 -0.53
C ILE A 122 7.09 0.59 -1.34
N SER A 123 6.59 -0.64 -1.44
CA SER A 123 5.35 -0.94 -2.15
C SER A 123 4.19 -0.95 -1.18
N ILE A 124 3.17 -0.17 -1.51
CA ILE A 124 1.91 -0.07 -0.77
C ILE A 124 0.85 -0.79 -1.60
N ASP A 125 0.24 -1.80 -1.01
CA ASP A 125 -0.81 -2.62 -1.62
C ASP A 125 -2.06 -2.54 -0.74
N VAL A 126 -3.07 -1.82 -1.25
CA VAL A 126 -4.32 -1.58 -0.52
C VAL A 126 -5.31 -2.67 -0.89
N LYS A 127 -5.85 -3.35 0.12
CA LYS A 127 -6.89 -4.37 0.00
C LYS A 127 -8.27 -3.73 0.07
N TYR A 128 -9.13 -4.14 -0.85
CA TYR A 128 -10.50 -3.64 -0.95
C TYR A 128 -11.43 -4.75 -1.44
N GLY A 129 -12.67 -4.69 -0.98
CA GLY A 129 -13.70 -5.65 -1.37
C GLY A 129 -14.19 -5.44 -2.80
N PRO A 130 -15.02 -6.36 -3.32
CA PRO A 130 -15.66 -6.23 -4.62
C PRO A 130 -16.41 -4.91 -4.76
N GLN A 131 -16.02 -4.11 -5.74
CA GLN A 131 -16.78 -2.95 -6.17
C GLN A 131 -18.08 -3.40 -6.87
N ARG A 132 -18.86 -2.45 -7.39
CA ARG A 132 -20.13 -2.75 -8.07
C ARG A 132 -19.89 -3.76 -9.22
N PRO A 133 -20.45 -4.98 -9.14
CA PRO A 133 -20.25 -5.98 -10.18
C PRO A 133 -20.95 -5.56 -11.47
N SER A 134 -20.33 -5.89 -12.59
CA SER A 134 -20.90 -5.75 -13.92
C SER A 134 -21.29 -7.12 -14.46
N VAL A 135 -22.44 -7.19 -15.11
CA VAL A 135 -22.93 -8.41 -15.77
C VAL A 135 -23.16 -8.09 -17.23
N SER A 136 -22.60 -8.92 -18.11
CA SER A 136 -22.77 -8.84 -19.55
C SER A 136 -23.25 -10.18 -20.11
N VAL A 137 -23.96 -10.10 -21.24
CA VAL A 137 -24.47 -11.26 -21.98
C VAL A 137 -23.92 -11.22 -23.40
N SER A 138 -23.52 -12.38 -23.92
CA SER A 138 -23.07 -12.52 -25.30
C SER A 138 -23.58 -13.84 -25.89
N PRO A 139 -24.17 -13.85 -27.10
CA PRO A 139 -24.55 -12.69 -27.90
C PRO A 139 -25.75 -11.93 -27.30
N SER A 140 -25.87 -10.63 -27.60
CA SER A 140 -26.97 -9.77 -27.14
C SER A 140 -28.06 -9.56 -28.22
N ALA A 141 -28.04 -10.35 -29.29
CA ALA A 141 -28.95 -10.23 -30.44
C ALA A 141 -30.26 -10.99 -30.20
N GLU A 142 -31.19 -10.95 -31.17
CA GLU A 142 -32.35 -11.85 -31.16
C GLU A 142 -31.87 -13.30 -31.18
N MET A 143 -32.35 -14.09 -30.23
CA MET A 143 -31.93 -15.46 -30.03
C MET A 143 -33.11 -16.39 -30.26
N LEU A 144 -32.81 -17.52 -30.88
CA LEU A 144 -33.76 -18.59 -31.05
C LEU A 144 -33.70 -19.52 -29.84
N GLU A 145 -34.78 -20.25 -29.63
CA GLU A 145 -34.79 -21.34 -28.67
C GLU A 145 -33.68 -22.35 -29.01
N GLY A 146 -32.98 -22.82 -27.97
CA GLY A 146 -31.85 -23.73 -28.14
C GLY A 146 -30.51 -23.03 -28.40
N ASP A 147 -30.51 -21.71 -28.62
CA ASP A 147 -29.26 -20.95 -28.65
C ASP A 147 -28.61 -20.89 -27.26
N SER A 148 -27.29 -20.76 -27.25
CA SER A 148 -26.51 -20.61 -26.02
C SER A 148 -26.06 -19.17 -25.84
N VAL A 149 -26.20 -18.64 -24.62
CA VAL A 149 -25.60 -17.38 -24.20
C VAL A 149 -24.51 -17.62 -23.20
N THR A 150 -23.47 -16.81 -23.26
CA THR A 150 -22.48 -16.66 -22.20
C THR A 150 -22.85 -15.46 -21.34
N LEU A 151 -23.17 -15.70 -20.07
CA LEU A 151 -23.27 -14.68 -19.04
C LEU A 151 -21.89 -14.48 -18.41
N THR A 152 -21.41 -13.24 -18.36
CA THR A 152 -20.12 -12.90 -17.74
C THR A 152 -20.34 -11.92 -16.60
N CYS A 153 -19.74 -12.21 -15.44
CA CYS A 153 -19.74 -11.33 -14.28
C CYS A 153 -18.31 -10.96 -13.91
N SER A 154 -18.06 -9.66 -13.71
CA SER A 154 -16.78 -9.12 -13.31
C SER A 154 -16.93 -8.03 -12.26
N THR A 155 -15.95 -7.89 -11.38
CA THR A 155 -15.85 -6.80 -10.41
C THR A 155 -14.38 -6.51 -10.13
N ASP A 156 -14.08 -5.25 -9.78
CA ASP A 156 -12.76 -4.85 -9.33
C ASP A 156 -12.63 -5.14 -7.82
N ALA A 157 -11.61 -5.90 -7.44
CA ALA A 157 -11.36 -6.32 -6.06
C ALA A 157 -9.88 -6.69 -5.85
N ASN A 158 -9.35 -6.43 -4.65
CA ASN A 158 -8.04 -6.91 -4.23
C ASN A 158 -8.12 -7.48 -2.80
N PRO A 159 -8.02 -8.81 -2.60
CA PRO A 159 -7.75 -9.85 -3.60
C PRO A 159 -8.94 -10.12 -4.55
N ALA A 160 -8.68 -10.91 -5.60
CA ALA A 160 -9.69 -11.32 -6.58
C ALA A 160 -10.97 -11.87 -5.92
N ALA A 161 -12.12 -11.43 -6.42
CA ALA A 161 -13.43 -11.81 -5.88
C ALA A 161 -13.79 -13.27 -6.18
N SER A 162 -14.59 -13.87 -5.29
CA SER A 162 -15.27 -15.14 -5.56
C SER A 162 -16.65 -14.91 -6.15
N TYR A 163 -17.01 -15.66 -7.19
CA TYR A 163 -18.28 -15.51 -7.89
C TYR A 163 -19.15 -16.76 -7.74
N THR A 164 -20.47 -16.57 -7.67
CA THR A 164 -21.46 -17.65 -7.67
C THR A 164 -22.70 -17.21 -8.42
N TRP A 165 -23.23 -18.07 -9.30
CA TRP A 165 -24.40 -17.79 -10.12
C TRP A 165 -25.64 -18.47 -9.56
N TYR A 166 -26.75 -17.74 -9.56
CA TYR A 166 -28.07 -18.21 -9.16
C TYR A 166 -29.05 -18.00 -10.30
N LYS A 167 -29.97 -18.95 -10.48
CA LYS A 167 -31.14 -18.78 -11.34
C LYS A 167 -32.37 -18.64 -10.44
N GLU A 168 -33.11 -17.56 -10.60
CA GLU A 168 -34.41 -17.39 -9.94
C GLU A 168 -35.45 -18.19 -10.73
N GLU A 169 -36.10 -19.16 -10.09
CA GLU A 169 -37.00 -20.10 -10.77
C GLU A 169 -38.38 -20.08 -10.10
N GLY A 170 -39.04 -18.91 -10.10
CA GLY A 170 -40.47 -18.69 -9.77
C GLY A 170 -40.98 -19.20 -8.41
N THR A 171 -40.16 -19.91 -7.67
CA THR A 171 -40.35 -20.50 -6.35
C THR A 171 -39.29 -19.85 -5.46
N SER A 172 -39.65 -19.61 -4.20
CA SER A 172 -38.94 -18.71 -3.28
C SER A 172 -37.53 -19.14 -2.87
N ASP A 173 -36.87 -20.07 -3.58
CA ASP A 173 -35.52 -20.54 -3.32
C ASP A 173 -34.66 -20.52 -4.60
N PRO A 174 -33.66 -19.62 -4.71
CA PRO A 174 -32.81 -19.53 -5.90
C PRO A 174 -31.91 -20.77 -6.06
N HIS A 175 -31.99 -21.43 -7.21
CA HIS A 175 -31.16 -22.60 -7.50
C HIS A 175 -29.73 -22.19 -7.91
N LEU A 176 -28.74 -22.81 -7.26
CA LEU A 176 -27.32 -22.67 -7.62
C LEU A 176 -27.05 -23.23 -9.02
N LEU A 177 -26.55 -22.39 -9.92
CA LEU A 177 -26.04 -22.85 -11.21
C LEU A 177 -24.69 -23.55 -10.97
N LYS A 178 -24.62 -24.86 -11.27
CA LYS A 178 -23.49 -25.71 -10.87
C LYS A 178 -22.15 -25.13 -11.33
N PRO A 179 -21.14 -25.03 -10.43
CA PRO A 179 -19.83 -24.50 -10.76
C PRO A 179 -19.03 -25.57 -11.53
N GLY A 180 -19.17 -25.61 -12.85
CA GLY A 180 -18.44 -26.54 -13.71
C GLY A 180 -18.31 -26.12 -15.19
N TRP A 181 -18.96 -25.04 -15.60
CA TRP A 181 -19.05 -24.58 -17.00
C TRP A 181 -18.59 -23.12 -17.16
N GLY A 182 -17.50 -22.75 -16.48
CA GLY A 182 -16.99 -21.39 -16.54
C GLY A 182 -15.47 -21.31 -16.54
N ARG A 183 -14.92 -20.60 -17.52
CA ARG A 183 -13.50 -20.21 -17.49
C ARG A 183 -13.30 -19.24 -16.33
N ARG A 184 -12.66 -19.72 -15.26
CA ARG A 184 -12.21 -18.86 -14.17
C ARG A 184 -10.96 -18.13 -14.64
N THR A 185 -11.08 -16.83 -14.81
CA THR A 185 -9.91 -15.94 -14.79
C THR A 185 -10.00 -15.11 -13.50
N SER A 186 -8.91 -14.54 -13.02
CA SER A 186 -8.90 -13.79 -11.74
C SER A 186 -9.91 -12.63 -11.70
N ASP A 187 -10.37 -12.18 -12.86
CA ASP A 187 -11.08 -10.90 -12.99
C ASP A 187 -12.56 -11.10 -13.38
N PHE A 188 -12.95 -12.29 -13.86
CA PHE A 188 -14.33 -12.60 -14.25
C PHE A 188 -14.66 -14.10 -14.23
N ILE A 189 -15.96 -14.39 -14.12
CA ILE A 189 -16.52 -15.72 -14.39
C ILE A 189 -17.53 -15.64 -15.53
N SER A 190 -17.48 -16.63 -16.42
CA SER A 190 -18.49 -16.80 -17.47
C SER A 190 -19.25 -18.11 -17.27
N ILE A 191 -20.54 -18.15 -17.59
CA ILE A 191 -21.32 -19.39 -17.67
C ILE A 191 -22.13 -19.42 -18.96
N ASP A 192 -22.19 -20.58 -19.59
CA ASP A 192 -23.04 -20.79 -20.75
C ASP A 192 -24.41 -21.30 -20.30
N VAL A 193 -25.48 -20.61 -20.68
CA VAL A 193 -26.87 -21.02 -20.42
C VAL A 193 -27.63 -21.10 -21.74
N ASN A 194 -28.50 -22.11 -21.86
CA ASN A 194 -29.35 -22.27 -23.04
C ASN A 194 -30.63 -21.45 -22.87
N VAL A 195 -31.07 -20.83 -23.96
CA VAL A 195 -32.37 -20.14 -24.02
C VAL A 195 -33.46 -21.21 -23.99
N SER A 196 -34.19 -21.29 -22.87
CA SER A 196 -35.33 -22.18 -22.70
C SER A 196 -36.63 -21.51 -23.13
N GLU A 197 -37.56 -22.27 -23.72
CA GLU A 197 -38.97 -21.90 -23.87
C GLU A 197 -39.60 -21.58 -22.49
N THR A 198 -39.68 -20.30 -22.13
CA THR A 198 -40.72 -19.85 -21.19
C THR A 198 -41.95 -19.52 -22.00
N THR A 199 -42.88 -20.47 -21.96
CA THR A 199 -44.26 -20.41 -22.46
C THR A 199 -44.93 -19.10 -22.03
N PHE A 200 -45.44 -18.35 -23.00
CA PHE A 200 -46.53 -17.38 -22.79
C PHE A 200 -47.87 -18.10 -22.77
#